data_AF-A0AA87LUH1-F1
#
_entry.id   AF-A0AA87LUH1-F1
#
_cell.length_a   1.000
_cell.length_b   1.000
_cell.length_c   1.000
_cell.angle_alpha   90.00
_cell.angle_beta   90.00
_cell.angle_gamma   90.00
#
_symmetry.space_group_name_H-M   'P 1'
#
loop_
_entity.id
_entity.type
_entity.pdbx_description
1 polymer ?
#
loop_
_entity_poly.entity_id
_entity_poly.type
_entity_poly.pdbx_seq_one_letter_code
_entity_poly.pdbx_strand_id
1 'polypeptide(L)'
;MIIKHREKPVKIAGYEAFLKRLSPNHPKKSAVKNNLNHAKAGYGGEVRLDGALECFDPPYAHLILQDYSLPTPFNIQVDTLVLTQSCVFLLEVKNITGKLQFKQNPSALHPVLADGKIKNYKSLITQMNDATMQMQAFLKTTGCPVPIASIIVIAHPSQIVEDAPHAARVLSAGEVNFYLSEMKLPNPILSIEELHRLGQTFLNAHQDYQSFPLAPKFQIELSEIEPGVFCPRCHLGKMERTKVAWECEICRLISRNAHSEALNDWFMLIKSSINTAECCEFIGMKSLDKAKHFLIKSGCQPVGSRRYRHYIRQQ
;
A
#
# COMPACT_ATOMS: atom_id res chain seq x y z
N MET A 1 -16.87 5.74 13.99
CA MET A 1 -16.76 6.54 12.75
C MET A 1 -15.45 6.24 12.04
N ILE A 2 -15.44 6.03 10.72
CA ILE A 2 -14.21 5.92 9.92
C ILE A 2 -13.79 7.32 9.46
N ILE A 3 -12.56 7.73 9.74
CA ILE A 3 -12.02 9.04 9.35
C ILE A 3 -10.94 8.96 8.27
N LYS A 4 -10.43 7.75 7.99
CA LYS A 4 -9.57 7.45 6.84
C LYS A 4 -9.96 6.11 6.25
N HIS A 5 -10.35 6.12 4.98
CA HIS A 5 -10.68 4.91 4.23
C HIS A 5 -9.44 4.31 3.56
N ARG A 6 -9.44 2.99 3.41
CA ARG A 6 -8.42 2.26 2.67
C ARG A 6 -8.53 2.56 1.18
N GLU A 7 -7.39 2.83 0.56
CA GLU A 7 -7.28 2.87 -0.90
C GLU A 7 -6.59 1.63 -1.43
N LYS A 8 -6.75 1.36 -2.73
CA LYS A 8 -6.01 0.26 -3.37
C LYS A 8 -4.51 0.62 -3.35
N PRO A 9 -3.63 -0.24 -2.81
CA PRO A 9 -2.21 0.08 -2.70
C PRO A 9 -1.59 0.41 -4.07
N VAL A 10 -0.96 1.58 -4.19
CA VAL A 10 -0.38 2.08 -5.44
C VAL A 10 0.65 1.12 -6.04
N LYS A 11 1.37 0.36 -5.20
CA LYS A 11 2.33 -0.68 -5.64
C LYS A 11 1.70 -1.73 -6.56
N ILE A 12 0.39 -2.01 -6.42
CA ILE A 12 -0.33 -2.94 -7.31
C ILE A 12 -0.32 -2.40 -8.74
N ALA A 13 -0.64 -1.11 -8.92
CA ALA A 13 -0.60 -0.46 -10.23
C ALA A 13 0.84 -0.46 -10.80
N GLY A 14 1.85 -0.26 -9.95
CA GLY A 14 3.25 -0.37 -10.36
C GLY A 14 3.65 -1.77 -10.85
N TYR A 15 3.24 -2.84 -10.17
CA TYR A 15 3.51 -4.19 -10.65
C TYR A 15 2.74 -4.52 -11.94
N GLU A 16 1.50 -4.05 -12.09
CA GLU A 16 0.71 -4.17 -13.32
C GLU A 16 1.40 -3.45 -14.49
N ALA A 17 1.91 -2.24 -14.24
CA ALA A 17 2.72 -1.47 -15.20
C ALA A 17 3.99 -2.23 -15.61
N PHE A 18 4.68 -2.89 -14.68
CA PHE A 18 5.83 -3.72 -15.03
C PHE A 18 5.46 -4.89 -15.93
N LEU A 19 4.45 -5.68 -15.56
CA LEU A 19 4.08 -6.87 -16.33
C LEU A 19 3.65 -6.52 -17.76
N LYS A 20 3.06 -5.34 -17.93
CA LYS A 20 2.71 -4.74 -19.23
C LYS A 20 3.94 -4.38 -20.07
N ARG A 21 5.02 -3.88 -19.46
CA ARG A 21 6.21 -3.35 -20.15
C ARG A 21 7.41 -4.30 -20.20
N LEU A 22 7.36 -5.43 -19.50
CA LEU A 22 8.39 -6.46 -19.57
C LEU A 22 8.08 -7.44 -20.69
N SER A 23 9.12 -7.78 -21.47
CA SER A 23 9.06 -8.86 -22.46
C SER A 23 8.42 -10.14 -21.86
N PRO A 24 7.57 -10.87 -22.62
CA PRO A 24 6.96 -12.12 -22.14
C PRO A 24 7.95 -13.12 -21.53
N ASN A 25 9.18 -13.18 -22.05
CA ASN A 25 10.23 -14.10 -21.61
C ASN A 25 11.24 -13.48 -20.63
N HIS A 26 10.95 -12.30 -20.08
CA HIS A 26 11.87 -11.62 -19.18
C HIS A 26 12.10 -12.43 -17.88
N PRO A 27 13.36 -12.66 -17.46
CA PRO A 27 13.67 -13.55 -16.33
C PRO A 27 13.03 -13.12 -15.01
N LYS A 28 12.84 -11.81 -14.79
CA LYS A 28 12.19 -11.25 -13.58
C LYS A 28 10.65 -11.19 -13.64
N LYS A 29 10.00 -11.54 -14.77
CA LYS A 29 8.55 -11.39 -14.93
C LYS A 29 7.76 -12.25 -13.95
N SER A 30 8.23 -13.46 -13.66
CA SER A 30 7.64 -14.36 -12.64
C SER A 30 7.73 -13.75 -11.23
N ALA A 31 8.88 -13.16 -10.88
CA ALA A 31 9.08 -12.49 -9.60
C ALA A 31 8.13 -11.29 -9.42
N VAL A 32 7.98 -10.45 -10.44
CA VAL A 32 7.01 -9.33 -10.42
C VAL A 32 5.58 -9.86 -10.27
N LYS A 33 5.20 -10.89 -11.03
CA LYS A 33 3.86 -11.51 -10.95
C LYS A 33 3.58 -12.07 -9.57
N ASN A 34 4.57 -12.70 -8.94
CA ASN A 34 4.45 -13.18 -7.58
C ASN A 34 4.23 -12.01 -6.61
N ASN A 35 5.01 -10.93 -6.70
CA ASN A 35 4.82 -9.76 -5.84
C ASN A 35 3.45 -9.08 -6.05
N LEU A 36 2.96 -9.03 -7.29
CA LEU A 36 1.59 -8.57 -7.59
C LEU A 36 0.54 -9.44 -6.89
N ASN A 37 0.66 -10.76 -6.98
CA ASN A 37 -0.27 -11.68 -6.34
C ASN A 37 -0.24 -11.55 -4.82
N HIS A 38 0.95 -11.43 -4.20
CA HIS A 38 1.07 -11.21 -2.76
C HIS A 38 0.45 -9.86 -2.33
N ALA A 39 0.69 -8.78 -3.09
CA ALA A 39 0.09 -7.48 -2.80
C ALA A 39 -1.45 -7.49 -2.93
N LYS A 40 -1.98 -8.18 -3.95
CA LYS A 40 -3.43 -8.37 -4.12
C LYS A 40 -4.04 -9.21 -3.00
N ALA A 41 -3.35 -10.28 -2.58
CA ALA A 41 -3.79 -11.11 -1.47
C ALA A 41 -3.79 -10.35 -0.14
N GLY A 42 -2.74 -9.56 0.15
CA GLY A 42 -2.67 -8.69 1.32
C GLY A 42 -3.84 -7.71 1.36
N TYR A 43 -4.01 -6.92 0.30
CA TYR A 43 -5.12 -5.97 0.16
C TYR A 43 -6.49 -6.65 0.29
N GLY A 44 -6.69 -7.81 -0.33
CA GLY A 44 -7.94 -8.57 -0.19
C GLY A 44 -8.22 -9.05 1.24
N GLY A 45 -7.18 -9.37 2.00
CA GLY A 45 -7.30 -9.70 3.42
C GLY A 45 -7.69 -8.50 4.26
N GLU A 46 -7.10 -7.35 3.99
CA GLU A 46 -7.41 -6.08 4.66
C GLU A 46 -8.85 -5.62 4.37
N VAL A 47 -9.28 -5.64 3.10
CA VAL A 47 -10.67 -5.32 2.69
C VAL A 47 -11.69 -6.23 3.38
N ARG A 48 -11.31 -7.48 3.67
CA ARG A 48 -12.18 -8.40 4.40
C ARG A 48 -12.37 -7.98 5.86
N LEU A 49 -11.35 -7.45 6.52
CA LEU A 49 -11.50 -6.84 7.84
C LEU A 49 -12.36 -5.58 7.75
N ASP A 50 -12.13 -4.73 6.73
CA ASP A 50 -12.93 -3.52 6.52
C ASP A 50 -14.44 -3.86 6.41
N GLY A 51 -14.79 -4.92 5.68
CA GLY A 51 -16.17 -5.42 5.60
C GLY A 51 -16.71 -5.98 6.92
N ALA A 52 -15.87 -6.65 7.73
CA ALA A 52 -16.29 -7.12 9.05
C ALA A 52 -16.59 -5.98 10.04
N LEU A 53 -15.95 -4.81 9.82
CA LEU A 53 -16.15 -3.59 10.61
C LEU A 53 -17.22 -2.65 10.02
N GLU A 54 -17.92 -3.02 8.95
CA GLU A 54 -18.93 -2.16 8.31
C GLU A 54 -20.09 -1.81 9.27
N CYS A 55 -20.49 -2.77 10.12
CA CYS A 55 -21.50 -2.58 11.17
C CYS A 55 -20.87 -2.47 12.56
N PHE A 56 -19.67 -1.92 12.68
CA PHE A 56 -19.00 -1.73 13.97
C PHE A 56 -19.62 -0.55 14.73
N ASP A 57 -20.41 -0.85 15.77
CA ASP A 57 -21.11 0.13 16.61
C ASP A 57 -20.99 -0.23 18.11
N PRO A 58 -19.78 -0.15 18.68
CA PRO A 58 -19.55 -0.44 20.09
C PRO A 58 -20.20 0.63 21.01
N PRO A 59 -20.45 0.32 22.29
CA PRO A 59 -21.03 1.26 23.26
C PRO A 59 -20.07 2.39 23.71
N TYR A 60 -18.93 2.56 23.05
CA TYR A 60 -17.92 3.58 23.35
C TYR A 60 -17.56 4.41 22.12
N ALA A 61 -17.19 5.67 22.35
CA ALA A 61 -16.77 6.56 21.27
C ALA A 61 -15.46 6.07 20.63
N HIS A 62 -15.42 6.07 19.29
CA HIS A 62 -14.29 5.54 18.54
C HIS A 62 -14.10 6.20 17.17
N LEU A 63 -12.84 6.20 16.70
CA LEU A 63 -12.43 6.63 15.36
C LEU A 63 -11.60 5.53 14.71
N ILE A 64 -11.83 5.27 13.42
CA ILE A 64 -11.10 4.24 12.66
C ILE A 64 -10.27 4.90 11.55
N LEU A 65 -9.00 4.50 11.45
CA LEU A 65 -8.13 4.84 10.33
C LEU A 65 -7.65 3.55 9.66
N GLN A 66 -7.93 3.40 8.37
CA GLN A 66 -7.48 2.25 7.58
C GLN A 66 -6.21 2.61 6.79
N ASP A 67 -5.29 1.66 6.68
CA ASP A 67 -4.00 1.80 6.01
C ASP A 67 -3.22 3.02 6.53
N TYR A 68 -2.88 2.99 7.81
CA TYR A 68 -2.21 4.09 8.47
C TYR A 68 -0.69 3.90 8.44
N SER A 69 0.00 4.96 8.03
CA SER A 69 1.46 5.00 7.95
C SER A 69 2.01 6.30 8.54
N LEU A 70 3.08 6.18 9.34
CA LEU A 70 3.90 7.28 9.82
C LEU A 70 5.32 7.17 9.28
N PRO A 71 5.89 8.27 8.76
CA PRO A 71 7.27 8.28 8.27
C PRO A 71 8.28 8.25 9.44
N THR A 72 9.57 8.31 9.10
CA THR A 72 10.66 8.58 10.04
C THR A 72 10.34 9.82 10.90
N PRO A 73 10.58 9.79 12.22
CA PRO A 73 11.40 8.79 12.94
C PRO A 73 10.69 7.50 13.35
N PHE A 74 9.36 7.45 13.33
CA PHE A 74 8.61 6.33 13.93
C PHE A 74 8.47 5.10 13.01
N ASN A 75 8.43 5.29 11.69
CA ASN A 75 8.36 4.21 10.69
C ASN A 75 7.28 3.16 11.00
N ILE A 76 6.05 3.62 11.20
CA ILE A 76 4.91 2.77 11.57
C ILE A 76 4.08 2.49 10.32
N GLN A 77 3.68 1.24 10.14
CA GLN A 77 2.61 0.86 9.24
C GLN A 77 1.65 -0.05 10.00
N VAL A 78 0.37 0.28 10.01
CA VAL A 78 -0.69 -0.49 10.66
C VAL A 78 -1.88 -0.58 9.72
N ASP A 79 -2.39 -1.80 9.53
CA ASP A 79 -3.49 -2.02 8.58
C ASP A 79 -4.77 -1.33 9.02
N THR A 80 -5.13 -1.37 10.31
CA THR A 80 -6.26 -0.62 10.85
C THR A 80 -5.97 -0.13 12.27
N LEU A 81 -6.20 1.16 12.50
CA LEU A 81 -6.20 1.76 13.84
C LEU A 81 -7.63 1.96 14.32
N VAL A 82 -7.88 1.65 15.59
CA VAL A 82 -9.09 2.05 16.29
C VAL A 82 -8.70 2.91 17.49
N LEU A 83 -8.98 4.21 17.41
CA LEU A 83 -8.80 5.16 18.49
C LEU A 83 -10.06 5.16 19.36
N THR A 84 -9.91 5.11 20.68
CA THR A 84 -11.00 5.25 21.64
C THR A 84 -10.64 6.28 22.70
N GLN A 85 -11.58 6.60 23.59
CA GLN A 85 -11.29 7.47 24.73
C GLN A 85 -10.35 6.83 25.77
N SER A 86 -10.13 5.51 25.73
CA SER A 86 -9.40 4.76 26.76
C SER A 86 -8.07 4.17 26.27
N CYS A 87 -7.97 3.84 24.99
CA CYS A 87 -6.79 3.22 24.39
C CYS A 87 -6.80 3.29 22.85
N VAL A 88 -5.68 2.89 22.25
CA VAL A 88 -5.54 2.68 20.80
C VAL A 88 -5.36 1.19 20.51
N PHE A 89 -6.14 0.67 19.56
CA PHE A 89 -5.93 -0.67 19.01
C PHE A 89 -5.17 -0.60 17.69
N LEU A 90 -4.11 -1.42 17.58
CA LEU A 90 -3.39 -1.68 16.34
C LEU A 90 -3.83 -3.04 15.80
N LEU A 91 -4.50 -3.05 14.66
CA LEU A 91 -4.97 -4.28 14.02
C LEU A 91 -4.06 -4.56 12.83
N GLU A 92 -3.39 -5.71 12.88
CA GLU A 92 -2.47 -6.17 11.85
C GLU A 92 -3.05 -7.38 11.14
N VAL A 93 -3.36 -7.23 9.86
CA VAL A 93 -4.00 -8.26 9.05
C VAL A 93 -2.95 -9.17 8.43
N LYS A 94 -3.17 -10.47 8.58
CA LYS A 94 -2.39 -11.51 7.92
C LYS A 94 -3.29 -12.33 7.03
N ASN A 95 -2.92 -12.34 5.75
CA ASN A 95 -3.44 -13.26 4.77
C ASN A 95 -2.34 -14.23 4.34
N ILE A 96 -2.14 -15.30 5.11
CA ILE A 96 -1.07 -16.27 4.89
C ILE A 96 -1.66 -17.65 4.66
N THR A 97 -1.36 -18.26 3.52
CA THR A 97 -1.81 -19.61 3.20
C THR A 97 -1.11 -20.67 4.05
N GLY A 98 -1.85 -21.70 4.45
CA GLY A 98 -1.35 -22.84 5.21
C GLY A 98 -1.69 -22.76 6.69
N LYS A 99 -1.17 -23.72 7.45
CA LYS A 99 -1.33 -23.81 8.89
C LYS A 99 -0.27 -22.96 9.58
N LEU A 100 -0.68 -22.01 10.41
CA LEU A 100 0.21 -21.05 11.06
C LEU A 100 0.65 -21.58 12.43
N GLN A 101 1.90 -22.02 12.52
CA GLN A 101 2.49 -22.46 13.77
C GLN A 101 3.36 -21.36 14.35
N PHE A 102 2.99 -20.87 15.53
CA PHE A 102 3.83 -19.95 16.29
C PHE A 102 4.92 -20.75 17.02
N LYS A 103 6.18 -20.36 16.84
CA LYS A 103 7.30 -20.86 17.64
C LYS A 103 7.69 -19.82 18.66
N GLN A 104 8.13 -20.29 19.83
CA GLN A 104 8.69 -19.47 20.89
C GLN A 104 10.15 -19.88 21.10
N ASN A 105 11.00 -18.91 21.49
CA ASN A 105 12.42 -19.13 21.82
C ASN A 105 13.28 -19.76 20.71
N PRO A 106 13.51 -19.09 19.56
CA PRO A 106 13.12 -17.71 19.24
C PRO A 106 11.71 -17.61 18.65
N SER A 107 11.07 -16.45 18.83
CA SER A 107 9.73 -16.22 18.27
C SER A 107 9.77 -16.25 16.73
N ALA A 108 8.94 -17.08 16.12
CA ALA A 108 8.81 -17.18 14.66
C ALA A 108 7.39 -17.61 14.27
N LEU A 109 7.01 -17.35 13.02
CA LEU A 109 5.79 -17.87 12.42
C LEU A 109 6.15 -18.81 11.28
N HIS A 110 5.73 -20.07 11.37
CA HIS A 110 5.95 -21.09 10.36
C HIS A 110 4.62 -21.46 9.70
N PRO A 111 4.38 -21.04 8.45
CA PRO A 111 3.29 -21.59 7.66
C PRO A 111 3.71 -22.98 7.18
N VAL A 112 2.97 -23.99 7.62
CA VAL A 112 3.05 -25.35 7.10
C VAL A 112 2.11 -25.43 5.91
N LEU A 113 2.69 -25.55 4.72
CA LEU A 113 1.96 -25.73 3.47
C LEU A 113 1.48 -27.18 3.32
N ALA A 114 0.53 -27.42 2.40
CA ALA A 114 0.00 -28.76 2.15
C ALA A 114 1.07 -29.76 1.65
N ASP A 115 2.17 -29.27 1.05
CA ASP A 115 3.32 -30.08 0.64
C ASP A 115 4.37 -30.28 1.75
N GLY A 116 4.08 -29.84 2.97
CA GLY A 116 4.97 -29.94 4.13
C GLY A 116 6.12 -28.93 4.16
N LYS A 117 6.25 -28.05 3.15
CA LYS A 117 7.31 -27.03 3.15
C LYS A 117 7.04 -25.95 4.19
N ILE A 118 8.08 -25.63 4.94
CA ILE A 118 8.09 -24.55 5.92
C ILE A 118 8.72 -23.32 5.28
N LYS A 119 8.02 -22.18 5.33
CA LYS A 119 8.60 -20.87 5.03
C LYS A 119 8.88 -20.12 6.33
N ASN A 120 10.06 -19.53 6.44
CA ASN A 120 10.40 -18.69 7.58
C ASN A 120 9.87 -17.26 7.34
N TYR A 121 8.95 -16.83 8.20
CA TYR A 121 8.52 -15.44 8.27
C TYR A 121 9.10 -14.78 9.51
N LYS A 122 9.39 -13.46 9.41
CA LYS A 122 9.75 -12.66 10.58
C LYS A 122 8.64 -12.80 11.63
N SER A 123 9.02 -12.92 12.89
CA SER A 123 8.09 -13.02 14.03
C SER A 123 6.99 -11.95 13.96
N LEU A 124 5.73 -12.38 13.93
CA LEU A 124 4.58 -11.47 13.98
C LEU A 124 4.55 -10.71 15.30
N ILE A 125 4.90 -11.38 16.38
CA ILE A 125 4.88 -10.82 17.73
C ILE A 125 5.95 -9.74 17.87
N THR A 126 7.15 -9.98 17.32
CA THR A 126 8.20 -8.97 17.33
C THR A 126 7.80 -7.77 16.49
N GLN A 127 7.20 -7.97 15.31
CA GLN A 127 6.68 -6.86 14.49
C GLN A 127 5.62 -6.04 15.24
N MET A 128 4.73 -6.71 15.97
CA MET A 128 3.70 -6.04 16.78
C MET A 128 4.28 -5.29 17.97
N ASN A 129 5.24 -5.88 18.68
CA ASN A 129 5.91 -5.20 19.78
C ASN A 129 6.67 -3.97 19.30
N ASP A 130 7.37 -4.07 18.17
CA ASP A 130 8.08 -2.95 17.54
C ASP A 130 7.07 -1.84 17.17
N ALA A 131 5.97 -2.17 16.49
CA ALA A 131 4.93 -1.22 16.12
C ALA A 131 4.28 -0.55 17.34
N THR A 132 3.98 -1.31 18.40
CA THR A 132 3.45 -0.79 19.67
C THR A 132 4.45 0.16 20.33
N MET A 133 5.73 -0.18 20.40
CA MET A 133 6.77 0.69 20.98
C MET A 133 6.90 2.01 20.20
N GLN A 134 6.91 1.94 18.86
CA GLN A 134 6.98 3.14 18.02
C GLN A 134 5.72 4.00 18.17
N MET A 135 4.54 3.39 18.26
CA MET A 135 3.29 4.12 18.45
C MET A 135 3.23 4.79 19.83
N GLN A 136 3.74 4.12 20.87
CA GLN A 136 3.87 4.73 22.20
C GLN A 136 4.81 5.94 22.17
N ALA A 137 5.93 5.85 21.44
CA ALA A 137 6.83 6.97 21.26
C ALA A 137 6.13 8.13 20.51
N PHE A 138 5.35 7.84 19.47
CA PHE A 138 4.58 8.85 18.76
C PHE A 138 3.53 9.53 19.67
N LEU A 139 2.70 8.76 20.38
CA LEU A 139 1.67 9.31 21.29
C LEU A 139 2.24 10.17 22.42
N LYS A 140 3.47 9.89 22.89
CA LYS A 140 4.15 10.77 23.85
C LYS A 140 4.41 12.16 23.26
N THR A 141 4.73 12.25 21.97
CA THR A 141 4.96 13.55 21.29
C THR A 141 3.67 14.35 21.09
N THR A 142 2.50 13.71 21.09
CA THR A 142 1.20 14.38 20.98
C THR A 142 0.63 14.83 22.34
N GLY A 143 1.33 14.54 23.45
CA GLY A 143 0.85 14.82 24.80
C GLY A 143 -0.33 13.94 25.24
N CYS A 144 -0.63 12.86 24.51
CA CYS A 144 -1.76 11.97 24.78
C CYS A 144 -1.29 10.49 24.89
N PRO A 145 -0.59 10.11 25.98
CA PRO A 145 0.01 8.78 26.12
C PRO A 145 -1.02 7.72 26.54
N VAL A 146 -2.03 7.50 25.69
CA VAL A 146 -3.05 6.48 25.93
C VAL A 146 -2.47 5.06 25.80
N PRO A 147 -2.97 4.06 26.55
CA PRO A 147 -2.59 2.67 26.38
C PRO A 147 -2.75 2.16 24.94
N ILE A 148 -1.89 1.22 24.55
CA ILE A 148 -1.92 0.60 23.22
C ILE A 148 -2.10 -0.90 23.36
N ALA A 149 -3.02 -1.47 22.59
CA ALA A 149 -3.18 -2.91 22.42
C ALA A 149 -3.00 -3.29 20.95
N SER A 150 -2.27 -4.36 20.67
CA SER A 150 -2.12 -4.91 19.32
C SER A 150 -2.89 -6.22 19.16
N ILE A 151 -3.51 -6.40 18.00
CA ILE A 151 -4.34 -7.54 17.64
C ILE A 151 -3.88 -8.05 16.28
N ILE A 152 -3.53 -9.33 16.22
CA ILE A 152 -3.26 -10.03 14.96
C ILE A 152 -4.60 -10.51 14.41
N VAL A 153 -4.92 -10.09 13.19
CA VAL A 153 -6.15 -10.44 12.51
C VAL A 153 -5.84 -11.41 11.37
N ILE A 154 -6.43 -12.60 11.43
CA ILE A 154 -6.34 -13.64 10.42
C ILE A 154 -7.47 -13.44 9.42
N ALA A 155 -7.13 -13.09 8.18
CA ALA A 155 -8.12 -12.71 7.19
C ALA A 155 -9.09 -13.86 6.86
N HIS A 156 -8.58 -15.09 6.70
CA HIS A 156 -9.40 -16.23 6.31
C HIS A 156 -9.57 -17.24 7.46
N PRO A 157 -10.81 -17.61 7.83
CA PRO A 157 -11.08 -18.58 8.89
C PRO A 157 -10.50 -19.99 8.64
N SER A 158 -10.22 -20.34 7.39
CA SER A 158 -9.61 -21.63 7.03
C SER A 158 -8.14 -21.76 7.47
N GLN A 159 -7.55 -20.71 8.01
CA GLN A 159 -6.17 -20.70 8.51
C GLN A 159 -6.15 -21.22 9.94
N ILE A 160 -5.62 -22.44 10.12
CA ILE A 160 -5.46 -23.02 11.46
C ILE A 160 -4.28 -22.35 12.14
N VAL A 161 -4.51 -21.77 13.32
CA VAL A 161 -3.48 -21.17 14.17
C VAL A 161 -3.16 -22.13 15.31
N GLU A 162 -1.88 -22.48 15.47
CA GLU A 162 -1.37 -23.29 16.56
C GLU A 162 -0.32 -22.56 17.38
N ASP A 163 -0.26 -22.88 18.67
CA ASP A 163 0.77 -22.45 19.61
C ASP A 163 0.91 -20.92 19.75
N ALA A 164 -0.16 -20.17 19.46
CA ALA A 164 -0.20 -18.72 19.64
C ALA A 164 0.15 -18.38 21.10
N PRO A 165 1.15 -17.52 21.36
CA PRO A 165 1.55 -17.22 22.72
C PRO A 165 0.41 -16.56 23.50
N HIS A 166 0.25 -16.91 24.78
CA HIS A 166 -0.84 -16.40 25.63
C HIS A 166 -0.93 -14.87 25.67
N ALA A 167 0.20 -14.17 25.52
CA ALA A 167 0.24 -12.71 25.51
C ALA A 167 -0.24 -12.09 24.18
N ALA A 168 -0.28 -12.85 23.08
CA ALA A 168 -0.70 -12.36 21.77
C ALA A 168 -2.21 -12.55 21.59
N ARG A 169 -2.91 -11.51 21.14
CA ARG A 169 -4.30 -11.63 20.73
C ARG A 169 -4.36 -11.95 19.24
N VAL A 170 -4.88 -13.11 18.90
CA VAL A 170 -5.12 -13.54 17.51
C VAL A 170 -6.63 -13.75 17.33
N LEU A 171 -7.21 -13.08 16.33
CA LEU A 171 -8.63 -13.17 15.98
C LEU A 171 -8.77 -13.42 14.49
N SER A 172 -9.80 -14.13 14.06
CA SER A 172 -10.23 -14.08 12.67
C SER A 172 -10.91 -12.74 12.36
N ALA A 173 -10.89 -12.30 11.10
CA ALA A 173 -11.51 -11.04 10.69
C ALA A 173 -12.98 -10.92 11.11
N GLY A 174 -13.74 -12.03 11.09
CA GLY A 174 -15.15 -12.04 11.49
C GLY A 174 -15.38 -11.91 13.01
N GLU A 175 -14.38 -12.19 13.83
CA GLU A 175 -14.49 -12.08 15.30
C GLU A 175 -14.18 -10.68 15.80
N VAL A 176 -13.48 -9.84 15.02
CA VAL A 176 -12.97 -8.54 15.47
C VAL A 176 -14.09 -7.62 15.94
N ASN A 177 -15.18 -7.50 15.17
CA ASN A 177 -16.30 -6.62 15.52
C ASN A 177 -16.91 -7.04 16.86
N PHE A 178 -17.32 -8.30 17.00
CA PHE A 178 -17.90 -8.81 18.24
C PHE A 178 -16.94 -8.66 19.43
N TYR A 179 -15.68 -9.03 19.25
CA TYR A 179 -14.67 -8.96 20.30
C TYR A 179 -14.43 -7.53 20.81
N LEU A 180 -14.30 -6.57 19.90
CA LEU A 180 -14.08 -5.18 20.27
C LEU A 180 -15.36 -4.55 20.86
N SER A 181 -16.54 -4.89 20.34
CA SER A 181 -17.82 -4.34 20.81
C SER A 181 -18.17 -4.81 22.23
N GLU A 182 -17.90 -6.06 22.56
CA GLU A 182 -18.11 -6.62 23.91
C GLU A 182 -16.99 -6.29 24.90
N MET A 183 -15.90 -5.67 24.43
CA MET A 183 -14.77 -5.36 25.29
C MET A 183 -15.14 -4.27 26.30
N LYS A 184 -14.99 -4.60 27.58
CA LYS A 184 -15.04 -3.60 28.66
C LYS A 184 -13.74 -2.82 28.68
N LEU A 185 -13.75 -1.66 28.02
CA LEU A 185 -12.60 -0.75 28.05
C LEU A 185 -12.38 -0.20 29.46
N PRO A 186 -11.13 0.15 29.82
CA PRO A 186 -10.85 0.95 31.00
C PRO A 186 -11.61 2.28 30.97
N ASN A 187 -11.70 2.95 32.12
CA ASN A 187 -12.33 4.26 32.21
C ASN A 187 -11.74 5.23 31.16
N PRO A 188 -12.59 6.02 30.47
CA PRO A 188 -12.15 7.05 29.53
C PRO A 188 -11.10 7.96 30.15
N ILE A 189 -9.98 8.14 29.42
CA ILE A 189 -8.91 9.09 29.78
C ILE A 189 -8.90 10.33 28.89
N LEU A 190 -9.63 10.29 27.77
CA LEU A 190 -9.84 11.42 26.86
C LEU A 190 -11.31 11.85 26.89
N SER A 191 -11.56 13.16 26.78
CA SER A 191 -12.88 13.65 26.38
C SER A 191 -13.20 13.29 24.91
N ILE A 192 -14.45 13.49 24.50
CA ILE A 192 -14.85 13.29 23.09
C ILE A 192 -14.13 14.30 22.18
N GLU A 193 -13.96 15.55 22.62
CA GLU A 193 -13.21 16.56 21.89
C GLU A 193 -11.73 16.19 21.76
N GLU A 194 -11.13 15.63 22.81
CA GLU A 194 -9.74 15.18 22.79
C GLU A 194 -9.53 13.97 21.87
N LEU A 195 -10.49 13.04 21.82
CA LEU A 195 -10.48 11.94 20.87
C LEU A 195 -10.52 12.45 19.42
N HIS A 196 -11.39 13.42 19.10
CA HIS A 196 -11.43 14.02 17.77
C HIS A 196 -10.14 14.77 17.43
N ARG A 197 -9.59 15.53 18.37
CA ARG A 197 -8.29 16.20 18.20
C ARG A 197 -7.18 15.18 17.91
N LEU A 198 -7.16 14.07 18.65
CA LEU A 198 -6.21 12.98 18.43
C LEU A 198 -6.40 12.38 17.02
N GLY A 199 -7.63 12.11 16.60
CA GLY A 199 -7.94 11.65 15.24
C GLY A 199 -7.38 12.58 14.16
N GLN A 200 -7.53 13.90 14.33
CA GLN A 200 -6.97 14.88 13.40
C GLN A 200 -5.44 14.90 13.43
N THR A 201 -4.82 14.74 14.60
CA THR A 201 -3.36 14.61 14.72
C THR A 201 -2.84 13.41 13.92
N PHE A 202 -3.53 12.27 14.00
CA PHE A 202 -3.18 11.10 13.20
C PHE A 202 -3.35 11.40 11.70
N LEU A 203 -4.48 11.95 11.26
CA LEU A 203 -4.70 12.30 9.85
C LEU A 203 -3.63 13.24 9.30
N ASN A 204 -3.22 14.26 10.06
CA ASN A 204 -2.22 15.22 9.63
C ASN A 204 -0.80 14.65 9.61
N ALA A 205 -0.52 13.68 10.49
CA ALA A 205 0.79 13.03 10.57
C ALA A 205 0.95 11.89 9.55
N HIS A 206 -0.17 11.38 9.02
CA HIS A 206 -0.18 10.31 8.05
C HIS A 206 0.60 10.69 6.79
N GLN A 207 1.47 9.78 6.36
CA GLN A 207 2.11 9.87 5.06
C GLN A 207 2.10 8.49 4.39
N ASP A 208 1.58 8.44 3.17
CA ASP A 208 1.58 7.22 2.36
C ASP A 208 2.99 6.70 2.14
N TYR A 209 3.13 5.38 2.25
CA TYR A 209 4.41 4.73 2.01
C TYR A 209 4.81 4.83 0.53
N GLN A 210 5.89 5.55 0.28
CA GLN A 210 6.49 5.77 -1.03
C GLN A 210 7.21 4.50 -1.52
N SER A 211 6.52 3.69 -2.32
CA SER A 211 7.08 2.45 -2.85
C SER A 211 7.86 2.60 -4.17
N PHE A 212 7.88 3.79 -4.78
CA PHE A 212 8.43 4.04 -6.11
C PHE A 212 9.80 4.72 -6.06
N PRO A 213 10.67 4.52 -7.08
CA PRO A 213 10.48 3.66 -8.26
C PRO A 213 10.69 2.16 -7.96
N LEU A 214 10.03 1.29 -8.72
CA LEU A 214 10.12 -0.16 -8.52
C LEU A 214 11.33 -0.83 -9.23
N ALA A 215 11.85 -0.30 -10.34
CA ALA A 215 12.91 -0.96 -11.11
C ALA A 215 14.18 -1.27 -10.33
N PRO A 216 14.69 -0.34 -9.49
CA PRO A 216 15.85 -0.63 -8.65
C PRO A 216 15.61 -1.81 -7.69
N LYS A 217 14.38 -2.01 -7.22
CA LYS A 217 14.02 -3.11 -6.30
C LYS A 217 14.07 -4.49 -6.95
N PHE A 218 13.91 -4.56 -8.28
CA PHE A 218 13.99 -5.80 -9.04
C PHE A 218 15.30 -5.95 -9.80
N GLN A 219 16.19 -4.94 -9.76
CA GLN A 219 17.40 -4.84 -10.57
C GLN A 219 17.05 -4.97 -12.06
N ILE A 220 16.07 -4.19 -12.50
CA ILE A 220 15.65 -4.09 -13.90
C ILE A 220 16.16 -2.76 -14.43
N GLU A 221 16.87 -2.80 -15.55
CA GLU A 221 17.41 -1.61 -16.20
C GLU A 221 16.37 -0.93 -17.10
N LEU A 222 16.57 0.36 -17.40
CA LEU A 222 15.66 1.11 -18.27
C LEU A 222 15.52 0.48 -19.66
N SER A 223 16.60 -0.09 -20.19
CA SER A 223 16.62 -0.78 -21.50
C SER A 223 15.75 -2.03 -21.55
N GLU A 224 15.41 -2.61 -20.39
CA GLU A 224 14.55 -3.79 -20.27
C GLU A 224 13.05 -3.41 -20.16
N ILE A 225 12.74 -2.13 -20.00
CA ILE A 225 11.38 -1.60 -19.90
C ILE A 225 10.95 -1.09 -21.27
N GLU A 226 9.91 -1.72 -21.82
CA GLU A 226 9.43 -1.38 -23.15
C GLU A 226 8.85 0.05 -23.22
N PRO A 227 9.38 0.92 -24.10
CA PRO A 227 8.85 2.27 -24.31
C PRO A 227 7.61 2.23 -25.19
N GLY A 228 6.88 3.35 -25.16
CA GLY A 228 5.66 3.59 -25.91
C GLY A 228 4.44 3.80 -25.02
N VAL A 229 3.36 4.23 -25.68
CA VAL A 229 2.03 4.37 -25.06
C VAL A 229 1.26 3.08 -25.31
N PHE A 230 0.94 2.36 -24.23
CA PHE A 230 0.10 1.16 -24.31
C PHE A 230 -1.37 1.52 -24.20
N CYS A 231 -2.22 0.73 -24.85
CA CYS A 231 -3.66 0.96 -24.82
C CYS A 231 -4.24 0.77 -23.41
N PRO A 232 -5.00 1.75 -22.89
CA PRO A 232 -5.60 1.65 -21.56
C PRO A 232 -6.78 0.67 -21.50
N ARG A 233 -7.32 0.23 -22.64
CA ARG A 233 -8.43 -0.74 -22.71
C ARG A 233 -7.94 -2.17 -22.82
N CYS A 234 -7.12 -2.48 -23.82
CA CYS A 234 -6.68 -3.86 -24.04
C CYS A 234 -5.35 -4.19 -23.39
N HIS A 235 -4.55 -3.19 -22.98
CA HIS A 235 -3.20 -3.34 -22.40
C HIS A 235 -2.17 -4.10 -23.26
N LEU A 236 -2.55 -4.57 -24.44
CA LEU A 236 -1.70 -5.35 -25.35
C LEU A 236 -1.10 -4.47 -26.45
N GLY A 237 -1.93 -3.62 -27.07
CA GLY A 237 -1.51 -2.85 -28.24
C GLY A 237 -0.78 -1.57 -27.84
N LYS A 238 0.39 -1.34 -28.44
CA LYS A 238 0.95 0.01 -28.50
C LYS A 238 0.01 0.90 -29.31
N MET A 239 -0.12 2.14 -28.88
CA MET A 239 -0.95 3.13 -29.54
C MET A 239 -0.10 4.00 -30.44
N GLU A 240 -0.60 4.26 -31.64
CA GLU A 240 -0.01 5.20 -32.56
C GLU A 240 -0.57 6.60 -32.34
N ARG A 241 0.27 7.62 -32.49
CA ARG A 241 -0.14 9.02 -32.35
C ARG A 241 -0.64 9.55 -33.68
N THR A 242 -1.92 9.90 -33.75
CA THR A 242 -2.52 10.62 -34.88
C THR A 242 -2.18 12.13 -34.82
N LYS A 243 -2.95 13.01 -35.49
CA LYS A 243 -2.79 14.47 -35.29
C LYS A 243 -3.21 14.93 -33.89
N VAL A 244 -4.31 14.38 -33.35
CA VAL A 244 -4.95 14.85 -32.11
C VAL A 244 -5.15 13.81 -31.01
N ALA A 245 -5.10 12.51 -31.33
CA ALA A 245 -5.29 11.43 -30.37
C ALA A 245 -4.26 10.30 -30.50
N TRP A 246 -4.35 9.34 -29.59
CA TRP A 246 -3.71 8.03 -29.65
C TRP A 246 -4.75 7.02 -30.13
N GLU A 247 -4.39 6.15 -31.06
CA GLU A 247 -5.25 5.08 -31.56
C GLU A 247 -4.59 3.72 -31.32
N CYS A 248 -5.35 2.76 -30.79
CA CYS A 248 -4.89 1.39 -30.65
C CYS A 248 -5.24 0.58 -31.90
N GLU A 249 -4.25 -0.06 -32.52
CA GLU A 249 -4.50 -0.87 -33.72
C GLU A 249 -5.26 -2.17 -33.46
N ILE A 250 -5.18 -2.70 -32.22
CA ILE A 250 -5.81 -3.97 -31.83
C ILE A 250 -7.30 -3.78 -31.54
N CYS A 251 -7.65 -2.84 -30.64
CA CYS A 251 -9.03 -2.67 -30.16
C CYS A 251 -9.71 -1.38 -30.66
N ARG A 252 -9.04 -0.61 -31.51
CA ARG A 252 -9.52 0.65 -32.11
C ARG A 252 -9.96 1.72 -31.11
N LEU A 253 -9.53 1.60 -29.85
CA LEU A 253 -9.74 2.66 -28.88
C LEU A 253 -8.98 3.93 -29.31
N ILE A 254 -9.71 5.05 -29.32
CA ILE A 254 -9.14 6.38 -29.48
C ILE A 254 -9.09 7.06 -28.11
N SER A 255 -7.92 7.55 -27.71
CA SER A 255 -7.72 8.29 -26.45
C SER A 255 -6.87 9.53 -26.67
N ARG A 256 -7.32 10.69 -26.17
CA ARG A 256 -6.53 11.93 -26.25
C ARG A 256 -5.39 11.98 -25.23
N ASN A 257 -5.51 11.21 -24.15
CA ASN A 257 -4.65 11.27 -22.96
C ASN A 257 -4.01 9.93 -22.57
N ALA A 258 -3.96 8.93 -23.46
CA ALA A 258 -3.30 7.66 -23.17
C ALA A 258 -1.82 7.80 -22.74
N HIS A 259 -1.14 8.85 -23.20
CA HIS A 259 0.20 9.20 -22.76
C HIS A 259 0.31 9.47 -21.24
N SER A 260 -0.76 9.91 -20.58
CA SER A 260 -0.75 10.14 -19.14
C SER A 260 -0.55 8.84 -18.36
N GLU A 261 -1.10 7.70 -18.83
CA GLU A 261 -0.79 6.40 -18.23
C GLU A 261 0.66 5.98 -18.44
N ALA A 262 1.23 6.27 -19.62
CA ALA A 262 2.64 6.03 -19.84
C ALA A 262 3.49 6.86 -18.86
N LEU A 263 3.20 8.14 -18.69
CA LEU A 263 3.89 8.97 -17.71
C LEU A 263 3.71 8.46 -16.27
N ASN A 264 2.54 7.94 -15.91
CA ASN A 264 2.34 7.27 -14.62
C ASN A 264 3.29 6.08 -14.47
N ASP A 265 3.41 5.23 -15.49
CA ASP A 265 4.34 4.11 -15.49
C ASP A 265 5.79 4.58 -15.28
N TRP A 266 6.20 5.69 -15.89
CA TRP A 266 7.55 6.25 -15.68
C TRP A 266 7.81 6.53 -14.20
N PHE A 267 6.90 7.26 -13.54
CA PHE A 267 7.09 7.64 -12.13
C PHE A 267 7.01 6.44 -11.18
N MET A 268 6.25 5.41 -11.54
CA MET A 268 6.16 4.18 -10.75
C MET A 268 7.37 3.26 -10.94
N LEU A 269 7.92 3.18 -12.16
CA LEU A 269 8.91 2.18 -12.52
C LEU A 269 10.34 2.73 -12.50
N ILE A 270 10.56 3.94 -13.01
CA ILE A 270 11.88 4.42 -13.45
C ILE A 270 12.46 5.45 -12.48
N LYS A 271 11.89 6.66 -12.42
CA LYS A 271 12.44 7.80 -11.65
C LYS A 271 11.31 8.72 -11.15
N SER A 272 11.57 9.43 -10.06
CA SER A 272 10.67 10.48 -9.53
C SER A 272 10.67 11.77 -10.36
N SER A 273 11.61 11.91 -11.30
CA SER A 273 11.70 13.04 -12.23
C SER A 273 11.83 12.55 -13.68
N ILE A 274 11.47 13.43 -14.61
CA ILE A 274 11.60 13.19 -16.05
C ILE A 274 11.95 14.49 -16.76
N ASN A 275 12.94 14.47 -17.65
CA ASN A 275 13.20 15.59 -18.56
C ASN A 275 12.47 15.41 -19.90
N THR A 276 12.42 16.47 -20.72
CA THR A 276 11.67 16.43 -21.99
C THR A 276 12.24 15.40 -22.99
N ALA A 277 13.55 15.16 -22.98
CA ALA A 277 14.18 14.17 -23.86
C ALA A 277 13.85 12.74 -23.43
N GLU A 278 13.94 12.46 -22.13
CA GLU A 278 13.50 11.18 -21.53
C GLU A 278 12.02 10.92 -21.82
N CYS A 279 11.17 11.95 -21.72
CA CYS A 279 9.75 11.84 -22.07
C CYS A 279 9.54 11.48 -23.54
N CYS A 280 10.27 12.12 -24.47
CA CYS A 280 10.23 11.78 -25.88
C CYS A 280 10.64 10.33 -26.14
N GLU A 281 11.76 9.90 -25.58
CA GLU A 281 12.29 8.55 -25.73
C GLU A 281 11.30 7.50 -25.17
N PHE A 282 10.82 7.73 -23.94
CA PHE A 282 9.97 6.78 -23.26
C PHE A 282 8.56 6.66 -23.87
N ILE A 283 7.97 7.78 -24.32
CA ILE A 283 6.65 7.78 -24.98
C ILE A 283 6.76 7.31 -26.44
N GLY A 284 7.96 7.35 -27.03
CA GLY A 284 8.19 7.03 -28.45
C GLY A 284 7.79 8.17 -29.39
N MET A 285 8.07 9.42 -29.01
CA MET A 285 7.76 10.61 -29.82
C MET A 285 8.99 11.48 -30.09
N LYS A 286 8.98 12.22 -31.21
CA LYS A 286 10.14 13.03 -31.65
C LYS A 286 10.08 14.50 -31.25
N SER A 287 8.90 15.04 -30.92
CA SER A 287 8.70 16.48 -30.70
C SER A 287 8.83 16.84 -29.22
N LEU A 288 9.91 17.56 -28.89
CA LEU A 288 10.17 18.08 -27.54
C LEU A 288 9.06 19.01 -27.06
N ASP A 289 8.53 19.89 -27.91
CA ASP A 289 7.45 20.80 -27.53
C ASP A 289 6.16 20.07 -27.14
N LYS A 290 5.83 18.99 -27.86
CA LYS A 290 4.67 18.15 -27.52
C LYS A 290 4.90 17.36 -26.23
N ALA A 291 6.09 16.80 -26.04
CA ALA A 291 6.46 16.12 -24.79
C ALA A 291 6.35 17.06 -23.59
N LYS A 292 6.87 18.29 -23.70
CA LYS A 292 6.73 19.33 -22.68
C LYS A 292 5.25 19.64 -22.39
N HIS A 293 4.43 19.79 -23.43
CA HIS A 293 3.00 20.04 -23.25
C HIS A 293 2.30 18.86 -22.55
N PHE A 294 2.64 17.62 -22.86
CA PHE A 294 2.12 16.42 -22.19
C PHE A 294 2.50 16.34 -20.72
N LEU A 295 3.75 16.68 -20.36
CA LEU A 295 4.20 16.72 -18.98
C LEU A 295 3.38 17.72 -18.16
N ILE A 296 3.22 18.95 -18.66
CA ILE A 296 2.44 20.00 -17.98
C ILE A 296 0.96 19.59 -17.88
N LYS A 297 0.35 19.09 -18.96
CA LYS A 297 -1.04 18.62 -18.97
C LYS A 297 -1.30 17.43 -18.06
N SER A 298 -0.28 16.63 -17.78
CA SER A 298 -0.35 15.49 -16.85
C SER A 298 -0.07 15.88 -15.40
N GLY A 299 -0.02 17.19 -15.09
CA GLY A 299 0.15 17.72 -13.74
C GLY A 299 1.60 17.79 -13.26
N CYS A 300 2.59 17.59 -14.14
CA CYS A 300 3.99 17.69 -13.75
C CYS A 300 4.44 19.15 -13.64
N GLN A 301 5.17 19.46 -12.57
CA GLN A 301 5.71 20.79 -12.30
C GLN A 301 7.16 20.91 -12.79
N PRO A 302 7.53 21.99 -13.49
CA PRO A 302 8.90 22.20 -13.94
C PRO A 302 9.80 22.61 -12.76
N VAL A 303 10.96 21.95 -12.65
CA VAL A 303 12.00 22.23 -11.66
C VAL A 303 13.32 22.50 -12.37
N GLY A 304 14.10 23.45 -11.85
CA GLY A 304 15.40 23.82 -12.38
C GLY A 304 15.38 24.87 -13.49
N SER A 305 16.58 25.36 -13.82
CA SER A 305 16.79 26.38 -14.87
C SER A 305 16.64 25.78 -16.27
N ARG A 306 16.59 26.62 -17.31
CA ARG A 306 16.30 26.20 -18.71
C ARG A 306 17.12 24.98 -19.17
N ARG A 307 18.42 24.94 -18.87
CA ARG A 307 19.34 23.87 -19.30
C ARG A 307 19.19 22.57 -18.50
N TYR A 308 18.75 22.65 -17.25
CA TYR A 308 18.63 21.51 -16.32
C TYR A 308 17.17 21.22 -15.97
N ARG A 309 16.24 21.64 -16.83
CA ARG A 309 14.81 21.54 -16.57
C ARG A 309 14.38 20.09 -16.60
N HIS A 310 13.81 19.66 -15.50
CA HIS A 310 13.10 18.39 -15.37
C HIS A 310 11.73 18.66 -14.77
N TYR A 311 10.92 17.62 -14.75
CA TYR A 311 9.54 17.67 -14.32
C TYR A 311 9.33 16.63 -13.22
N ILE A 312 8.66 17.04 -12.16
CA ILE A 312 8.26 16.16 -11.05
C ILE A 312 6.74 16.14 -10.96
N ARG A 313 6.19 15.07 -10.42
CA ARG A 313 4.76 14.99 -10.12
C ARG A 313 4.57 15.15 -8.61
N GLN A 314 3.65 16.02 -8.20
CA GLN A 314 3.23 16.04 -6.80
C GLN A 314 2.52 14.71 -6.52
N GLN A 315 3.04 13.99 -5.53
CA GLN A 315 2.49 12.73 -5.05
C GLN A 315 1.48 13.01 -3.96
#